data_AF-A0A4U6DEL3-F1
#
_entry.id   AF-A0A4U6DEL3-F1
#
_cell.length_a   1.000
_cell.length_b   1.000
_cell.length_c   1.000
_cell.angle_alpha   90.00
_cell.angle_beta   90.00
_cell.angle_gamma   90.00
#
_symmetry.space_group_name_H-M   'P 1'
#
loop_
_entity.id
_entity.type
_entity.pdbx_description
1 polymer ?
#
loop_
_entity_poly.entity_id
_entity_poly.type
_entity_poly.pdbx_seq_one_letter_code
_entity_poly.pdbx_strand_id
1 'polypeptide(L)' 'MKTNFTEMTDSQWQFVEKIIDNKRSRKHSLRTIVNAILWLNETGVQWRNIDSKYPAWQTIYYHFRQFKLRG' A
#
# COMPACT_ATOMS: atom_id res chain seq x y z
N MET A 1 17.01 2.07 11.55
CA MET A 1 15.76 2.60 10.97
C MET A 1 16.09 3.03 9.55
N LYS A 2 15.51 2.40 8.52
CA LYS A 2 15.78 2.80 7.13
C LYS A 2 15.10 4.16 6.91
N THR A 3 15.89 5.16 6.54
CA THR A 3 15.41 6.54 6.37
C THR A 3 14.72 6.80 5.04
N ASN A 4 14.95 5.94 4.03
CA ASN A 4 14.50 6.17 2.66
C ASN A 4 13.69 4.99 2.13
N PHE A 5 12.37 5.05 2.29
CA PHE A 5 11.46 4.21 1.50
C PHE A 5 11.40 4.74 0.08
N THR A 6 11.50 3.84 -0.90
CA THR A 6 11.34 4.18 -2.32
C THR A 6 10.10 3.49 -2.86
N GLU A 7 9.25 4.24 -3.55
CA GLU A 7 8.07 3.66 -4.18
C GLU A 7 8.45 2.65 -5.26
N MET A 8 7.61 1.64 -5.44
CA MET A 8 7.85 0.62 -6.46
C MET A 8 7.91 1.22 -7.85
N THR A 9 8.81 0.70 -8.68
CA THR A 9 8.85 1.04 -10.11
C THR A 9 7.66 0.43 -10.85
N ASP A 10 7.39 0.92 -12.07
CA ASP A 10 6.30 0.40 -12.90
C ASP A 10 6.50 -1.10 -13.20
N SER A 11 7.74 -1.51 -13.48
CA SER A 11 8.06 -2.91 -13.75
C SER A 11 7.78 -3.80 -12.53
N GLN A 12 8.14 -3.36 -11.32
CA GLN A 12 7.82 -4.09 -10.09
C GLN A 12 6.31 -4.17 -9.86
N TRP A 13 5.61 -3.05 -10.12
CA TRP A 13 4.16 -2.99 -9.98
C TRP A 13 3.44 -3.97 -10.89
N GLN A 14 3.88 -4.14 -12.13
CA GLN A 14 3.26 -5.08 -13.08
C GLN A 14 3.21 -6.53 -12.57
N PHE A 15 4.16 -6.96 -11.75
CA PHE A 15 4.13 -8.29 -11.14
C PHE A 15 3.12 -8.35 -9.99
N VAL A 16 3.12 -7.34 -9.11
CA VAL A 16 2.21 -7.28 -7.96
C VAL A 16 0.76 -7.15 -8.41
N GLU A 17 0.50 -6.29 -9.39
CA GLU A 17 -0.82 -6.02 -9.94
C GLU A 17 -1.53 -7.29 -10.39
N LYS A 18 -0.81 -8.22 -11.03
CA LYS A 18 -1.36 -9.51 -11.49
C LYS A 18 -1.88 -10.39 -10.35
N ILE A 19 -1.38 -10.21 -9.13
CA ILE A 19 -1.75 -11.02 -7.96
C ILE A 19 -2.94 -10.41 -7.23
N ILE A 20 -2.95 -9.09 -7.08
CA ILE A 20 -3.91 -8.41 -6.20
C ILE A 20 -5.03 -7.66 -6.93
N ASP A 21 -4.86 -7.40 -8.23
CA ASP A 21 -5.89 -6.71 -8.99
C ASP A 21 -7.04 -7.64 -9.35
N ASN A 22 -8.24 -7.10 -9.16
CA ASN A 22 -9.49 -7.76 -9.49
C ASN A 22 -10.34 -6.90 -10.43
N LYS A 23 -9.71 -5.97 -11.17
CA LYS A 23 -10.30 -5.07 -12.17
C LYS A 23 -11.46 -4.20 -11.67
N ARG A 24 -11.63 -4.06 -10.35
CA ARG A 24 -12.67 -3.22 -9.76
C ARG A 24 -12.27 -1.75 -9.80
N SER A 25 -13.19 -0.89 -10.22
CA SER A 25 -13.02 0.57 -10.11
C SER A 25 -12.94 0.99 -8.64
N ARG A 26 -11.96 1.84 -8.32
CA ARG A 26 -11.65 2.31 -6.96
C ARG A 26 -11.28 3.78 -6.99
N LYS A 27 -11.58 4.47 -5.89
CA LYS A 27 -11.17 5.88 -5.69
C LYS A 27 -9.65 6.03 -5.57
N HIS A 28 -8.98 5.07 -4.94
CA HIS A 28 -7.53 5.08 -4.76
C HIS A 28 -6.91 3.91 -5.51
N SER A 29 -5.80 4.16 -6.20
CA SER A 29 -5.07 3.10 -6.91
C SER A 29 -4.53 2.07 -5.91
N LEU A 30 -4.54 0.78 -6.30
CA LEU A 30 -3.97 -0.26 -5.45
C LEU A 30 -2.47 -0.05 -5.23
N ARG A 31 -1.78 0.54 -6.20
CA ARG A 31 -0.34 0.86 -6.09
C ARG A 31 -0.07 1.82 -4.95
N THR A 32 -0.86 2.90 -4.87
CA THR A 32 -0.76 3.87 -3.78
C THR A 32 -0.95 3.20 -2.43
N ILE A 33 -1.90 2.27 -2.33
CA ILE A 33 -2.17 1.54 -1.09
C ILE A 33 -1.05 0.58 -0.73
N VAL A 34 -0.51 -0.16 -1.69
CA VAL A 34 0.62 -1.07 -1.46
C VAL A 34 1.87 -0.30 -1.08
N ASN A 35 2.18 0.81 -1.77
CA ASN A 35 3.28 1.69 -1.40
C ASN A 35 3.12 2.21 0.03
N ALA A 36 1.91 2.62 0.43
CA ALA A 36 1.65 3.07 1.79
C ALA A 36 1.86 1.96 2.85
N ILE A 37 1.45 0.73 2.57
CA ILE A 37 1.68 -0.44 3.46
C ILE A 37 3.17 -0.73 3.57
N LEU A 38 3.90 -0.74 2.44
CA LEU A 38 5.34 -0.99 2.43
C LEU A 38 6.10 0.12 3.17
N TRP A 39 5.72 1.38 2.96
CA TRP A 39 6.26 2.52 3.69
C TRP A 39 6.07 2.36 5.20
N LEU A 40 4.86 2.01 5.66
CA LEU A 40 4.58 1.76 7.08
C LEU A 40 5.47 0.64 7.64
N ASN A 41 5.61 -0.46 6.90
CA ASN A 41 6.42 -1.61 7.30
C ASN A 41 7.92 -1.30 7.35
N GLU A 42 8.44 -0.51 6.41
CA GLU A 42 9.86 -0.16 6.36
C GLU A 42 10.25 0.93 7.37
N THR A 43 9.38 1.93 7.55
CA THR A 43 9.65 3.05 8.45
C THR A 43 9.31 2.72 9.90
N GLY A 44 8.40 1.77 10.15
CA GLY A 44 7.91 1.43 11.48
C GLY A 44 7.04 2.52 12.12
N VAL A 45 6.58 3.50 11.33
CA VAL A 45 5.71 4.58 11.81
C VAL A 45 4.34 4.01 12.20
N GLN A 46 3.74 4.58 13.23
CA GLN A 46 2.40 4.20 13.67
C GLN A 46 1.38 4.46 12.55
N TRP A 47 0.43 3.55 12.38
CA TRP A 47 -0.65 3.67 11.39
C TRP A 47 -1.38 5.02 11.40
N ARG A 48 -1.57 5.60 12.58
CA ARG A 48 -2.27 6.90 12.74
C ARG A 48 -1.44 8.10 12.27
N ASN A 49 -0.12 7.95 12.19
CA ASN A 49 0.82 9.01 11.79
C ASN A 49 1.28 8.83 10.35
N ILE A 50 0.40 8.30 9.50
CA ILE A 50 0.73 8.12 8.10
C ILE A 50 0.94 9.46 7.41
N ASP A 51 1.90 9.49 6.48
CA ASP A 51 2.16 10.67 5.66
C ASP A 51 0.91 11.07 4.87
N SER A 52 0.61 12.37 4.89
CA SER A 52 -0.52 13.01 4.19
C SER A 52 -0.55 12.77 2.68
N LYS A 53 0.57 12.36 2.07
CA LYS A 53 0.60 11.95 0.66
C LYS A 53 -0.19 10.67 0.37
N TYR A 54 -0.43 9.84 1.39
CA TYR A 54 -1.19 8.61 1.27
C TYR A 54 -2.66 8.80 1.70
N PRO A 55 -3.57 7.91 1.25
CA PRO A 55 -4.95 7.92 1.72
C PRO A 55 -5.03 7.77 3.25
N ALA A 56 -6.20 8.10 3.81
CA ALA A 56 -6.44 7.94 5.23
C ALA A 56 -6.10 6.51 5.71
N TRP A 57 -5.47 6.40 6.87
CA TRP A 57 -4.96 5.13 7.39
C TRP A 57 -6.03 4.04 7.47
N GLN A 58 -7.30 4.40 7.70
CA GLN A 58 -8.42 3.46 7.72
C GLN A 58 -8.63 2.78 6.36
N THR A 59 -8.48 3.54 5.27
CA THR A 59 -8.56 3.01 3.90
C THR A 59 -7.44 2.00 3.67
N ILE A 60 -6.22 2.35 4.06
CA ILE A 60 -5.06 1.48 3.87
C ILE A 60 -5.19 0.22 4.72
N TYR A 61 -5.59 0.36 5.98
CA TYR A 61 -5.84 -0.76 6.88
C TYR A 61 -6.95 -1.68 6.37
N TYR A 62 -8.02 -1.14 5.79
CA TYR A 62 -9.07 -1.94 5.14
C TYR A 62 -8.46 -2.85 4.07
N HIS A 63 -7.67 -2.30 3.16
CA HIS A 63 -7.02 -3.07 2.10
C HIS A 63 -5.99 -4.06 2.62
N PHE A 64 -5.16 -3.67 3.59
CA PHE A 64 -4.22 -4.57 4.26
C PHE A 64 -4.94 -5.79 4.85
N ARG A 65 -6.06 -5.56 5.56
CA ARG A 65 -6.90 -6.63 6.11
C ARG A 65 -7.49 -7.51 5.01
N GLN A 66 -7.98 -6.93 3.92
CA GLN A 66 -8.52 -7.70 2.79
C GLN A 66 -7.45 -8.57 2.13
N PHE A 67 -6.23 -8.07 1.96
CA PHE A 67 -5.12 -8.85 1.41
C PHE A 67 -4.72 -9.99 2.34
N LYS A 68 -4.67 -9.76 3.66
CA LYS A 68 -4.37 -10.79 4.65
C LYS A 68 -5.42 -11.92 4.67
N LEU A 69 -6.69 -11.61 4.41
CA LEU A 69 -7.78 -12.60 4.36
C LEU A 69 -7.82 -13.40 3.04
N ARG A 70 -7.19 -12.90 1.98
CA ARG A 70 -7.13 -13.57 0.67
C ARG A 70 -5.90 -14.46 0.51
N GLY A 71 -4.89 -14.28 1.37
CA GLY A 71 -3.77 -15.22 1.51
C GLY A 71 -4.17 -16.46 2.27
#